data_AF-A0A2G2Y5B8-F1
#
_entry.id   AF-A0A2G2Y5B8-F1
#
_cell.length_a   1.000
_cell.length_b   1.000
_cell.length_c   1.000
_cell.angle_alpha   90.00
_cell.angle_beta   90.00
_cell.angle_gamma   90.00
#
_symmetry.space_group_name_H-M   'P 1'
#
loop_
_entity.id
_entity.type
_entity.pdbx_description
1 polymer ?
#
loop_
_entity_poly.entity_id
_entity_poly.type
_entity_poly.pdbx_seq_one_letter_code
_entity_poly.pdbx_strand_id
1 'polypeptide(L)'
;MISSYPTTTTAATATITIIIIIIIKNLALLRSLVELLIPSCYCTFDEPTEHVLNKKPILSSFNYHRSSFSSNTSNITGTIFGYRKGKVNFCIQTNPNSSTPLLLLELAVSTSTLAREMRGGLLRIALESSDEGTCGSGNENSSLLSTPIWTMYCNGKKVGFAVKKKPMKSDLLVLKQMESVVVGAGTIHGKEINRDDDIMYLRGKFERVQGSSDSESFHLIDPECSMGQQLSIFLLRSRSS
;
A
#
# COMPACT_ATOMS: atom_id res chain seq x y z
N MET A 1 16.70 32.79 43.89
CA MET A 1 16.54 33.06 42.45
C MET A 1 17.58 32.22 41.70
N ILE A 2 17.16 31.14 41.04
CA ILE A 2 18.02 30.35 40.15
C ILE A 2 17.42 30.52 38.75
N SER A 3 18.16 31.18 37.87
CA SER A 3 17.79 31.40 36.47
C SER A 3 18.27 30.19 35.65
N SER A 4 17.34 29.51 34.99
CA SER A 4 17.60 28.42 34.05
C SER A 4 17.64 28.96 32.61
N TYR A 5 18.71 28.64 31.88
CA TYR A 5 18.86 28.93 30.46
C TYR A 5 17.94 28.03 29.61
N PRO A 6 17.34 28.54 28.51
CA PRO A 6 16.59 27.69 27.59
C PRO A 6 17.53 26.98 26.60
N THR A 7 17.51 25.65 26.63
CA THR A 7 18.18 24.79 25.64
C THR A 7 17.44 24.87 24.30
N THR A 8 18.07 25.47 23.30
CA THR A 8 17.55 25.57 21.93
C THR A 8 17.90 24.31 21.14
N THR A 9 16.97 23.35 21.04
CA THR A 9 17.14 22.16 20.19
C THR A 9 15.87 21.92 19.38
N THR A 10 15.62 22.76 18.36
CA THR A 10 14.42 22.63 17.49
C THR A 10 14.72 22.83 16.00
N ALA A 11 15.92 23.31 15.64
CA ALA A 11 16.28 23.61 14.24
C ALA A 11 16.89 22.41 13.47
N ALA A 12 17.49 21.44 14.17
CA ALA A 12 18.19 20.31 13.54
C ALA A 12 17.23 19.24 12.98
N THR A 13 16.04 19.09 13.55
CA THR A 13 15.07 18.06 13.12
C THR A 13 14.27 18.48 11.89
N ALA A 14 13.93 19.76 11.78
CA ALA A 14 13.25 20.32 10.60
C ALA A 14 14.14 20.27 9.35
N THR A 15 15.44 20.51 9.51
CA THR A 15 16.43 20.40 8.43
C THR A 15 16.59 18.96 7.95
N ILE A 16 16.60 17.96 8.84
CA ILE A 16 16.68 16.55 8.46
C ILE A 16 15.42 16.09 7.70
N THR A 17 14.21 16.50 8.12
CA THR A 17 12.97 16.15 7.40
C THR A 17 12.91 16.80 6.02
N ILE A 18 13.33 18.08 5.91
CA ILE A 18 13.45 18.76 4.61
C ILE A 18 14.51 18.08 3.73
N ILE A 19 15.65 17.67 4.29
CA ILE A 19 16.70 16.94 3.58
C ILE A 19 16.20 15.58 3.09
N ILE A 20 15.43 14.82 3.89
CA ILE A 20 14.84 13.54 3.47
C ILE A 20 13.82 13.75 2.34
N ILE A 21 12.97 14.78 2.42
CA ILE A 21 12.01 15.11 1.36
C ILE A 21 12.74 15.53 0.07
N ILE A 22 13.82 16.32 0.18
CA ILE A 22 14.66 16.71 -0.96
C ILE A 22 15.37 15.49 -1.54
N ILE A 23 15.90 14.57 -0.72
CA ILE A 23 16.56 13.34 -1.19
C ILE A 23 15.57 12.43 -1.90
N ILE A 24 14.33 12.28 -1.41
CA ILE A 24 13.29 11.47 -2.07
C ILE A 24 12.89 12.11 -3.41
N LYS A 25 12.64 13.43 -3.43
CA LYS A 25 12.33 14.15 -4.68
C LYS A 25 13.48 14.09 -5.69
N ASN A 26 14.72 14.25 -5.23
CA ASN A 26 15.90 14.21 -6.08
C ASN A 26 16.23 12.79 -6.53
N LEU A 27 15.94 11.75 -5.74
CA LEU A 27 16.09 10.36 -6.19
C LEU A 27 15.00 9.98 -7.21
N ALA A 28 13.77 10.49 -7.06
CA ALA A 28 12.74 10.36 -8.08
C ALA A 28 13.10 11.12 -9.37
N LEU A 29 13.66 12.33 -9.24
CA LEU A 29 14.13 13.13 -10.36
C LEU A 29 15.35 12.47 -11.05
N LEU A 30 16.27 11.90 -10.29
CA LEU A 30 17.42 11.16 -10.78
C LEU A 30 16.98 9.88 -11.48
N ARG A 31 15.94 9.20 -10.99
CA ARG A 31 15.38 8.01 -11.66
C ARG A 31 14.73 8.39 -13.00
N SER A 32 14.00 9.50 -13.04
CA SER A 32 13.44 10.07 -14.27
C SER A 32 14.52 10.56 -15.25
N LEU A 33 15.60 11.17 -14.76
CA LEU A 33 16.74 11.61 -15.57
C LEU A 33 17.59 10.42 -16.05
N VAL A 34 17.74 9.37 -15.24
CA VAL A 34 18.40 8.13 -15.65
C VAL A 34 17.57 7.40 -16.71
N GLU A 35 16.23 7.42 -16.62
CA GLU A 35 15.35 6.94 -17.70
C GLU A 35 15.45 7.78 -18.98
N LEU A 36 15.80 9.07 -18.89
CA LEU A 36 16.12 9.94 -20.04
C LEU A 36 17.55 9.77 -20.58
N LEU A 37 18.47 9.27 -19.75
CA LEU A 37 19.90 9.10 -20.07
C LEU A 37 20.28 7.66 -20.44
N ILE A 38 19.38 6.69 -20.26
CA ILE A 38 19.50 5.37 -20.86
C ILE A 38 18.95 5.49 -22.28
N PRO A 39 19.78 5.42 -23.34
CA PRO A 39 19.27 5.24 -24.68
C PRO A 39 18.42 3.97 -24.67
N SER A 40 17.16 4.08 -25.06
CA SER A 40 16.26 2.94 -25.22
C SER A 40 16.78 2.03 -26.33
N CYS A 41 17.74 1.19 -25.99
CA CYS A 41 18.31 0.16 -26.83
C CYS A 41 18.42 -1.13 -26.02
N TYR A 42 17.28 -1.74 -25.72
CA TYR A 42 17.19 -3.19 -25.65
C TYR A 42 16.42 -3.65 -26.88
N CYS A 43 17.12 -3.61 -28.02
CA CYS A 43 16.76 -4.42 -29.16
C CYS A 43 17.12 -5.87 -28.84
N THR A 44 16.16 -6.74 -29.05
CA THR A 44 16.22 -8.20 -28.97
C THR A 44 17.42 -8.77 -29.74
N PHE A 45 18.10 -9.74 -29.14
CA PHE A 45 18.90 -10.70 -29.89
C PHE A 45 17.93 -11.61 -30.66
N ASP A 46 17.94 -11.53 -31.98
CA ASP A 46 17.59 -12.63 -32.88
C ASP A 46 18.46 -12.52 -34.15
N GLU A 47 19.05 -13.65 -34.53
CA GLU A 47 19.98 -13.85 -35.65
C GLU A 47 19.22 -13.91 -37.00
N PRO A 48 19.83 -13.58 -38.17
CA PRO A 48 19.12 -12.99 -39.30
C PRO A 48 18.76 -13.99 -40.41
N THR A 49 17.69 -13.72 -41.18
CA THR A 49 17.72 -13.82 -42.66
C THR A 49 16.58 -13.07 -43.38
N GLU A 50 17.00 -12.04 -44.13
CA GLU A 50 16.49 -11.38 -45.35
C GLU A 50 14.99 -11.19 -45.69
N HIS A 51 14.55 -9.92 -45.85
CA HIS A 51 14.27 -9.22 -47.12
C HIS A 51 13.24 -8.05 -46.98
N VAL A 52 13.73 -6.81 -47.15
CA VAL A 52 13.19 -5.66 -47.92
C VAL A 52 11.73 -5.16 -47.71
N LEU A 53 11.66 -3.97 -47.07
CA LEU A 53 10.88 -2.75 -47.40
C LEU A 53 9.42 -2.53 -46.89
N ASN A 54 9.32 -1.47 -46.06
CA ASN A 54 8.21 -0.52 -45.82
C ASN A 54 6.92 -0.97 -45.09
N LYS A 55 6.82 -0.57 -43.80
CA LYS A 55 5.88 0.48 -43.29
C LYS A 55 5.90 0.58 -41.74
N LYS A 56 6.14 1.80 -41.24
CA LYS A 56 5.88 2.44 -39.91
C LYS A 56 5.85 1.55 -38.64
N PRO A 57 6.65 1.85 -37.59
CA PRO A 57 6.59 1.11 -36.35
C PRO A 57 5.35 1.53 -35.53
N ILE A 58 4.56 0.52 -35.20
CA ILE A 58 3.50 0.57 -34.21
C ILE A 58 4.17 0.72 -32.84
N LEU A 59 3.76 1.74 -32.08
CA LEU A 59 4.14 1.96 -30.68
C LEU A 59 3.65 0.76 -29.86
N SER A 60 4.57 -0.12 -29.45
CA SER A 60 4.26 -1.21 -28.52
C SER A 60 4.16 -0.65 -27.10
N SER A 61 2.96 -0.19 -26.73
CA SER A 61 2.60 0.04 -25.33
C SER A 61 2.76 -1.27 -24.56
N PHE A 62 3.58 -1.26 -23.51
CA PHE A 62 3.58 -2.32 -22.50
C PHE A 62 2.27 -2.24 -21.71
N ASN A 63 1.21 -2.74 -22.32
CA ASN A 63 -0.05 -3.03 -21.65
C ASN A 63 0.22 -4.20 -20.71
N TYR A 64 0.28 -3.94 -19.41
CA TYR A 64 0.00 -4.99 -18.44
C TYR A 64 -1.34 -5.61 -18.85
N HIS A 65 -1.35 -6.92 -19.06
CA HIS A 65 -2.53 -7.68 -19.41
C HIS A 65 -3.66 -7.35 -18.43
N ARG A 66 -4.56 -6.47 -18.86
CA ARG A 66 -5.90 -6.32 -18.30
C ARG A 66 -6.61 -7.62 -18.64
N SER A 67 -6.48 -8.62 -17.77
CA SER A 67 -7.27 -9.84 -17.87
C SER A 67 -8.73 -9.41 -17.90
N SER A 68 -9.34 -9.50 -19.08
CA SER A 68 -10.69 -9.03 -19.36
C SER A 68 -11.72 -10.02 -18.82
N PHE A 69 -11.54 -10.43 -17.56
CA PHE A 69 -12.64 -10.99 -16.80
C PHE A 69 -13.62 -9.85 -16.55
N SER A 70 -14.92 -10.17 -16.58
CA SER A 70 -15.99 -9.24 -16.17
C SER A 70 -15.92 -8.98 -14.65
N SER A 71 -14.78 -8.52 -14.15
CA SER A 71 -14.58 -8.15 -12.76
C SER A 71 -15.18 -6.78 -12.53
N ASN A 72 -16.05 -6.66 -11.53
CA ASN A 72 -16.53 -5.36 -11.08
C ASN A 72 -15.35 -4.60 -10.48
N THR A 73 -14.85 -3.61 -11.20
CA THR A 73 -13.77 -2.71 -10.75
C THR A 73 -14.37 -1.45 -10.14
N SER A 74 -13.86 -1.02 -8.99
CA SER A 74 -14.27 0.24 -8.35
C SER A 74 -13.07 0.91 -7.69
N ASN A 75 -13.14 2.22 -7.50
CA ASN A 75 -12.10 2.95 -6.76
C ASN A 75 -12.48 3.02 -5.28
N ILE A 76 -11.49 2.81 -4.41
CA ILE A 76 -11.67 2.88 -2.96
C ILE A 76 -10.49 3.57 -2.30
N THR A 77 -10.69 4.16 -1.12
CA THR A 77 -9.60 4.79 -0.36
C THR A 77 -8.96 3.76 0.55
N GLY A 78 -7.65 3.55 0.44
CA GLY A 78 -6.88 2.71 1.33
C GLY A 78 -5.91 3.54 2.17
N THR A 79 -5.81 3.23 3.45
CA THR A 79 -4.86 3.83 4.38
C THR A 79 -4.09 2.73 5.10
N ILE A 80 -2.76 2.77 4.99
CA ILE A 80 -1.82 1.95 5.74
C ILE A 80 -1.19 2.85 6.78
N PHE A 81 -1.24 2.48 8.06
CA PHE A 81 -0.67 3.30 9.13
C PHE A 81 -0.16 2.45 10.29
N GLY A 82 0.85 2.96 11.00
CA GLY A 82 1.39 2.27 12.17
C GLY A 82 2.45 3.07 12.88
N TYR A 83 2.65 2.76 14.16
CA TYR A 83 3.76 3.32 14.93
C TYR A 83 5.10 2.84 14.35
N ARG A 84 6.16 3.62 14.56
CA ARG A 84 7.49 3.30 14.03
C ARG A 84 8.00 1.89 14.38
N LYS A 85 7.76 1.46 15.62
CA LYS A 85 8.13 0.13 16.13
C LYS A 85 6.92 -0.80 16.32
N GLY A 86 5.77 -0.43 15.78
CA GLY A 86 4.52 -1.17 15.93
C GLY A 86 4.18 -2.04 14.73
N LYS A 87 3.08 -2.77 14.87
CA LYS A 87 2.40 -3.44 13.75
C LYS A 87 1.71 -2.42 12.86
N VAL A 88 1.51 -2.83 11.61
CA VAL A 88 0.80 -2.04 10.61
C VAL A 88 -0.69 -2.31 10.69
N ASN A 89 -1.49 -1.25 10.58
CA ASN A 89 -2.91 -1.33 10.32
C ASN A 89 -3.18 -0.99 8.85
N PHE A 90 -4.01 -1.80 8.19
CA PHE A 90 -4.53 -1.52 6.86
C PHE A 90 -6.03 -1.28 6.93
N CYS A 91 -6.47 -0.15 6.38
CA CYS A 91 -7.81 0.37 6.47
C CYS A 91 -8.35 0.66 5.06
N ILE A 92 -9.61 0.31 4.83
CA ILE A 92 -10.31 0.59 3.57
C ILE A 92 -11.57 1.41 3.88
N GLN A 93 -11.75 2.52 3.16
CA GLN A 93 -12.88 3.43 3.28
C GLN A 93 -13.51 3.65 1.90
N THR A 94 -14.84 3.57 1.81
CA THR A 94 -15.58 3.86 0.57
C THR A 94 -15.31 5.28 0.08
N ASN A 95 -15.23 6.24 1.01
CA ASN A 95 -14.90 7.63 0.74
C ASN A 95 -13.82 8.11 1.71
N PRO A 96 -12.93 9.04 1.31
CA PRO A 96 -11.89 9.59 2.19
C PRO A 96 -12.44 10.14 3.52
N ASN A 97 -13.63 10.75 3.49
CA ASN A 97 -14.26 11.42 4.63
C ASN A 97 -15.17 10.48 5.45
N SER A 98 -15.17 9.18 5.14
CA SER A 98 -16.02 8.22 5.87
C SER A 98 -15.46 7.97 7.27
N SER A 99 -16.26 8.26 8.30
CA SER A 99 -15.85 8.11 9.71
C SER A 99 -15.69 6.65 10.15
N THR A 100 -16.32 5.71 9.45
CA THR A 100 -16.26 4.28 9.75
C THR A 100 -15.66 3.51 8.57
N PRO A 101 -14.52 2.83 8.76
CA PRO A 101 -13.91 2.07 7.69
C PRO A 101 -14.71 0.80 7.39
N LEU A 102 -14.73 0.42 6.11
CA LEU A 102 -15.33 -0.82 5.62
C LEU A 102 -14.57 -2.04 6.17
N LEU A 103 -13.25 -1.92 6.26
CA LEU A 103 -12.35 -2.94 6.77
C LEU A 103 -11.19 -2.28 7.53
N LEU A 104 -10.82 -2.86 8.67
CA LEU A 104 -9.60 -2.53 9.41
C LEU A 104 -8.91 -3.83 9.84
N LEU A 105 -7.70 -4.02 9.34
CA LEU A 105 -6.85 -5.17 9.62
C LEU A 105 -5.60 -4.72 10.39
N GLU A 106 -5.25 -5.42 11.45
CA GLU A 106 -3.90 -5.41 12.00
C GLU A 106 -3.08 -6.49 11.27
N LEU A 107 -2.01 -6.09 10.59
CA LEU A 107 -1.14 -6.98 9.83
C LEU A 107 -0.08 -7.63 10.72
N ALA A 108 0.43 -8.78 10.30
CA ALA A 108 1.49 -9.51 11.00
C ALA A 108 2.84 -8.77 11.00
N VAL A 109 3.06 -7.90 10.01
CA VAL A 109 4.34 -7.21 9.80
C VAL A 109 4.45 -5.92 10.60
N SER A 110 5.68 -5.61 11.03
CA SER A 110 5.99 -4.31 11.59
C SER A 110 6.06 -3.23 10.51
N THR A 111 5.89 -1.97 10.91
CA THR A 111 6.04 -0.82 9.99
C THR A 111 7.42 -0.77 9.34
N SER A 112 8.47 -1.15 10.10
CA SER A 112 9.84 -1.21 9.58
C SER A 112 10.04 -2.31 8.53
N THR A 113 9.44 -3.48 8.75
CA THR A 113 9.46 -4.60 7.81
C THR A 113 8.74 -4.21 6.53
N LEU A 114 7.54 -3.63 6.64
CA LEU A 114 6.76 -3.20 5.48
C LEU A 114 7.52 -2.14 4.67
N ALA A 115 8.07 -1.12 5.33
CA ALA A 115 8.83 -0.08 4.66
C ALA A 115 10.06 -0.63 3.91
N ARG A 116 10.71 -1.66 4.44
CA ARG A 116 11.82 -2.34 3.76
C ARG A 116 11.35 -3.06 2.50
N GLU A 117 10.24 -3.79 2.55
CA GLU A 117 9.68 -4.46 1.37
C GLU A 117 9.24 -3.45 0.30
N MET A 118 8.65 -2.33 0.72
CA MET A 118 8.27 -1.24 -0.19
C MET A 118 9.47 -0.65 -0.94
N ARG A 119 10.63 -0.47 -0.28
CA ARG A 119 11.86 0.00 -0.96
C ARG A 119 12.28 -0.87 -2.14
N GLY A 120 11.86 -2.13 -2.20
CA GLY A 120 12.09 -3.02 -3.34
C GLY A 120 11.28 -2.68 -4.59
N GLY A 121 10.35 -1.72 -4.52
CA GLY A 121 9.50 -1.28 -5.64
C GLY A 121 8.28 -2.18 -5.90
N LEU A 122 8.29 -3.42 -5.43
CA LEU A 122 7.18 -4.36 -5.54
C LEU A 122 6.81 -4.96 -4.18
N LEU A 123 5.55 -4.78 -3.78
CA LEU A 123 4.99 -5.34 -2.56
C LEU A 123 3.65 -6.03 -2.85
N ARG A 124 3.62 -7.34 -2.64
CA ARG A 124 2.41 -8.17 -2.74
C ARG A 124 2.08 -8.76 -1.37
N ILE A 125 0.93 -8.41 -0.84
CA ILE A 125 0.39 -8.99 0.40
C ILE A 125 -0.75 -9.92 0.01
N ALA A 126 -0.69 -11.19 0.41
CA ALA A 126 -1.81 -12.10 0.29
C ALA A 126 -2.35 -12.45 1.68
N LEU A 127 -3.67 -12.41 1.82
CA LEU A 127 -4.41 -12.73 3.02
C LEU A 127 -5.31 -13.91 2.70
N GLU A 128 -4.96 -15.07 3.23
CA GLU A 128 -5.64 -16.32 2.96
C GLU A 128 -6.42 -16.79 4.18
N SER A 129 -7.68 -17.13 3.98
CA SER A 129 -8.54 -17.74 4.98
C SER A 129 -8.91 -19.13 4.55
N SER A 130 -8.66 -20.12 5.39
CA SER A 130 -9.18 -21.47 5.22
C SER A 130 -10.51 -21.58 5.96
N ASP A 131 -11.51 -22.19 5.36
CA ASP A 131 -12.82 -22.46 5.99
C ASP A 131 -12.77 -23.69 6.93
N GLU A 132 -11.57 -24.07 7.37
CA GLU A 132 -11.30 -25.23 8.21
C GLU A 132 -11.77 -24.92 9.65
N GLY A 133 -13.08 -25.03 9.89
CA GLY A 133 -13.63 -25.28 11.22
C GLY A 133 -13.84 -24.08 12.14
N THR A 134 -14.23 -22.91 11.63
CA THR A 134 -14.86 -21.92 12.54
C THR A 134 -16.24 -22.43 12.93
N CYS A 135 -16.27 -23.10 14.07
CA CYS A 135 -17.40 -23.79 14.68
C CYS A 135 -18.73 -23.02 14.56
N GLY A 136 -19.71 -23.62 13.89
CA GLY A 136 -21.12 -23.43 14.24
C GLY A 136 -21.81 -22.17 13.71
N SER A 137 -21.71 -21.85 12.43
CA SER A 137 -22.84 -21.27 11.68
C SER A 137 -22.52 -21.33 10.19
N GLY A 138 -23.20 -22.22 9.46
CA GLY A 138 -23.11 -22.32 8.01
C GLY A 138 -23.65 -21.06 7.35
N ASN A 139 -22.82 -20.03 7.30
CA ASN A 139 -23.13 -18.81 6.58
C ASN A 139 -22.21 -18.73 5.37
N GLU A 140 -22.50 -19.59 4.40
CA GLU A 140 -21.89 -19.63 3.05
C GLU A 140 -22.01 -18.27 2.31
N ASN A 141 -22.77 -17.33 2.89
CA ASN A 141 -23.00 -15.97 2.40
C ASN A 141 -22.26 -14.87 3.18
N SER A 142 -21.35 -15.22 4.10
CA SER A 142 -20.59 -14.20 4.83
C SER A 142 -19.61 -13.48 3.89
N SER A 143 -19.66 -12.14 3.87
CA SER A 143 -18.80 -11.30 3.03
C SER A 143 -17.32 -11.64 3.24
N LEU A 144 -16.51 -11.65 2.18
CA LEU A 144 -15.06 -11.87 2.28
C LEU A 144 -14.40 -10.93 3.31
N LEU A 145 -14.82 -9.66 3.31
CA LEU A 145 -14.32 -8.63 4.23
C LEU A 145 -14.76 -8.84 5.69
N SER A 146 -15.67 -9.79 5.98
CA SER A 146 -16.08 -10.15 7.35
C SER A 146 -15.21 -11.22 7.99
N THR A 147 -14.31 -11.86 7.25
CA THR A 147 -13.40 -12.87 7.82
C THR A 147 -12.55 -12.28 8.96
N PRO A 148 -12.52 -12.93 10.14
CA PRO A 148 -11.86 -12.40 11.33
C PRO A 148 -10.33 -12.57 11.31
N ILE A 149 -9.82 -13.67 10.77
CA ILE A 149 -8.39 -14.03 10.84
C ILE A 149 -7.93 -14.46 9.45
N TRP A 150 -6.73 -14.03 9.08
CA TRP A 150 -6.12 -14.30 7.79
C TRP A 150 -4.69 -14.78 7.99
N THR A 151 -4.29 -15.84 7.31
CA THR A 151 -2.88 -16.16 7.12
C THR A 151 -2.29 -15.13 6.16
N MET A 152 -1.27 -14.41 6.62
CA MET A 152 -0.64 -13.35 5.85
C MET A 152 0.64 -13.84 5.19
N TYR A 153 0.75 -13.58 3.89
CA TYR A 153 1.96 -13.72 3.10
C TYR A 153 2.42 -12.35 2.61
N CYS A 154 3.73 -12.11 2.65
CA CYS A 154 4.36 -10.92 2.10
C CYS A 154 5.38 -11.37 1.06
N ASN A 155 5.21 -10.95 -0.19
CA ASN A 155 6.07 -11.33 -1.32
C ASN A 155 6.28 -12.85 -1.42
N GLY A 156 5.20 -13.62 -1.24
CA GLY A 156 5.20 -15.09 -1.30
C GLY A 156 5.67 -15.81 -0.04
N LYS A 157 6.12 -15.10 1.01
CA LYS A 157 6.57 -15.70 2.27
C LYS A 157 5.49 -15.59 3.34
N LYS A 158 5.16 -16.69 4.02
CA LYS A 158 4.25 -16.68 5.18
C LYS A 158 4.90 -15.88 6.31
N VAL A 159 4.24 -14.81 6.76
CA VAL A 159 4.78 -13.88 7.78
C VAL A 159 4.00 -13.89 9.09
N GLY A 160 2.82 -14.50 9.13
CA GLY A 160 2.03 -14.64 10.36
C GLY A 160 0.54 -14.54 10.10
N PHE A 161 -0.20 -13.94 11.04
CA PHE A 161 -1.64 -13.74 10.93
C PHE A 161 -1.99 -12.24 10.91
N ALA A 162 -2.90 -11.86 10.02
CA ALA A 162 -3.58 -10.58 10.06
C ALA A 162 -4.97 -10.75 10.68
N VAL A 163 -5.40 -9.79 11.49
CA VAL A 163 -6.63 -9.89 12.28
C VAL A 163 -7.53 -8.70 11.96
N LYS A 164 -8.79 -8.99 11.66
CA LYS A 164 -9.82 -7.95 11.58
C LYS A 164 -10.13 -7.44 12.97
N LYS A 165 -9.96 -6.13 13.16
CA LYS A 165 -10.26 -5.45 14.44
C LYS A 165 -11.39 -4.45 14.26
N LYS A 166 -12.14 -4.24 15.35
CA LYS A 166 -13.09 -3.14 15.46
C LYS A 166 -12.31 -1.83 15.61
N PRO A 167 -12.65 -0.76 14.86
CA PRO A 167 -11.99 0.54 15.02
C PRO A 167 -12.07 1.06 16.46
N MET A 168 -10.93 1.36 17.06
CA MET A 168 -10.82 1.96 18.38
C MET A 168 -10.81 3.48 18.29
N LYS A 169 -11.04 4.18 19.41
CA LYS A 169 -10.97 5.66 19.46
C LYS A 169 -9.65 6.20 18.92
N SER A 170 -8.53 5.52 19.20
CA SER A 170 -7.21 5.89 18.67
C SER A 170 -7.14 5.75 17.15
N ASP A 171 -7.69 4.67 16.59
CA ASP A 171 -7.69 4.46 15.14
C ASP A 171 -8.52 5.55 14.44
N LEU A 172 -9.67 5.91 15.03
CA LEU A 172 -10.55 6.96 14.50
C LEU A 172 -9.88 8.34 14.55
N LEU A 173 -9.09 8.65 15.59
CA LEU A 173 -8.32 9.90 15.65
C LEU A 173 -7.26 9.97 14.55
N VAL A 174 -6.57 8.86 14.28
CA VAL A 174 -5.59 8.77 13.19
C VAL A 174 -6.27 8.99 11.84
N LEU A 175 -7.41 8.33 11.59
CA LEU A 175 -8.17 8.49 10.35
C LEU A 175 -8.72 9.93 10.20
N LYS A 176 -9.15 10.56 11.30
CA LYS A 176 -9.61 11.95 11.31
C LYS A 176 -8.49 12.93 10.95
N GLN A 177 -7.27 12.72 11.44
CA GLN A 177 -6.12 13.54 11.07
C GLN A 177 -5.79 13.46 9.56
N MET A 178 -6.21 12.38 8.90
CA MET A 178 -5.99 12.15 7.47
C MET A 178 -7.20 12.51 6.59
N GLU A 179 -8.24 13.14 7.15
CA GLU A 179 -9.47 13.46 6.40
C GLU A 179 -9.19 14.37 5.19
N SER A 180 -8.28 15.34 5.34
CA SER A 180 -7.85 16.25 4.26
C SER A 180 -6.86 15.62 3.27
N VAL A 181 -6.32 14.44 3.57
CA VAL A 181 -5.32 13.76 2.73
C VAL A 181 -6.03 12.88 1.72
N VAL A 182 -5.89 13.18 0.44
CA VAL A 182 -6.47 12.34 -0.64
C VAL A 182 -5.48 11.26 -1.07
N VAL A 183 -4.24 11.65 -1.37
CA VAL A 183 -3.12 10.76 -1.69
C VAL A 183 -1.86 11.31 -1.03
N GLY A 184 -1.07 10.47 -0.37
CA GLY A 184 0.19 10.87 0.22
C GLY A 184 0.74 9.87 1.24
N ALA A 185 2.01 10.05 1.60
CA ALA A 185 2.65 9.36 2.70
C ALA A 185 3.31 10.38 3.63
N GLY A 186 3.35 10.08 4.92
CA GLY A 186 3.91 11.01 5.90
C GLY A 186 3.91 10.47 7.31
N THR A 187 4.08 11.39 8.26
CA THR A 187 4.10 11.10 9.69
C THR A 187 3.12 12.02 10.41
N ILE A 188 2.33 11.46 11.31
CA ILE A 188 1.53 12.21 12.28
C ILE A 188 2.31 12.22 13.58
N HIS A 189 2.57 13.40 14.12
CA HIS A 189 3.28 13.51 15.39
C HIS A 189 2.41 12.98 16.52
N GLY A 190 2.97 12.14 17.39
CA GLY A 190 2.21 11.53 18.49
C GLY A 190 1.49 12.58 19.36
N LYS A 191 2.12 13.75 19.56
CA LYS A 191 1.55 14.87 20.33
C LYS A 191 0.21 15.37 19.79
N GLU A 192 -0.01 15.33 18.48
CA GLU A 192 -1.27 15.76 17.84
C GLU A 192 -2.44 14.84 18.20
N ILE A 193 -2.14 13.59 18.57
CA ILE A 193 -3.12 12.55 18.91
C ILE A 193 -3.01 12.06 20.36
N ASN A 194 -2.33 12.82 21.23
CA ASN A 194 -2.07 12.47 22.63
C ASN A 194 -1.38 11.10 22.79
N ARG A 195 -0.28 10.89 22.05
CA ARG A 195 0.59 9.70 22.09
C ARG A 195 2.06 10.12 22.12
N ASP A 196 2.92 9.25 22.62
CA ASP A 196 4.36 9.53 22.72
C ASP A 196 5.09 9.23 21.40
N ASP A 197 4.61 8.23 20.64
CA ASP A 197 5.23 7.78 19.40
C ASP A 197 4.53 8.32 18.16
N ASP A 198 5.33 8.66 17.15
CA ASP A 198 4.85 9.09 15.84
C ASP A 198 4.27 7.91 15.04
N ILE A 199 3.26 8.24 14.23
CA ILE A 199 2.57 7.30 13.34
C ILE A 199 2.96 7.61 11.90
N MET A 200 3.51 6.61 11.22
CA MET A 200 3.72 6.68 9.78
C MET A 200 2.45 6.26 9.05
N TYR A 201 2.19 6.86 7.90
CA TYR A 201 1.06 6.49 7.06
C TYR A 201 1.36 6.58 5.57
N LEU A 202 0.59 5.81 4.82
CA LEU A 202 0.41 5.88 3.37
C LEU A 202 -1.09 5.84 3.09
N ARG A 203 -1.59 6.82 2.36
CA ARG A 203 -2.99 6.93 1.96
C ARG A 203 -3.07 7.15 0.46
N GLY A 204 -4.01 6.48 -0.19
CA GLY A 204 -4.16 6.60 -1.63
C GLY A 204 -5.43 5.95 -2.14
N LYS A 205 -5.62 6.05 -3.45
CA LYS A 205 -6.69 5.35 -4.16
C LYS A 205 -6.23 3.95 -4.53
N PHE A 206 -7.10 2.98 -4.32
CA PHE A 206 -6.90 1.61 -4.72
C PHE A 206 -7.95 1.23 -5.75
N GLU A 207 -7.52 0.56 -6.81
CA GLU A 207 -8.41 -0.18 -7.68
C GLU A 207 -8.83 -1.45 -6.94
N ARG A 208 -10.10 -1.51 -6.57
CA ARG A 208 -10.76 -2.67 -5.99
C ARG A 208 -11.27 -3.54 -7.12
N VAL A 209 -10.77 -4.76 -7.20
CA VAL A 209 -11.17 -5.76 -8.20
C VAL A 209 -11.82 -6.93 -7.47
N GLN A 210 -13.12 -7.11 -7.69
CA GLN A 210 -13.84 -8.28 -7.19
C GLN A 210 -13.73 -9.41 -8.20
N GLY A 211 -13.01 -10.48 -7.84
CA GLY A 211 -12.86 -11.68 -8.66
C GLY A 211 -14.05 -12.63 -8.50
N SER A 212 -14.42 -12.93 -7.25
CA SER A 212 -15.56 -13.79 -6.90
C SER A 212 -16.11 -13.41 -5.51
N SER A 213 -17.04 -14.21 -4.96
CA SER A 213 -17.45 -14.12 -3.55
C SER A 213 -16.30 -14.34 -2.57
N ASP A 214 -15.27 -15.08 -3.00
CA ASP A 214 -14.17 -15.57 -2.17
C ASP A 214 -12.82 -14.95 -2.54
N SER A 215 -12.80 -14.03 -3.52
CA SER A 215 -11.58 -13.37 -3.99
C SER A 215 -11.80 -11.89 -4.28
N GLU A 216 -11.00 -11.05 -3.64
CA GLU A 216 -10.98 -9.62 -3.85
C GLU A 216 -9.54 -9.10 -3.79
N SER A 217 -9.22 -8.10 -4.60
CA SER A 217 -7.88 -7.50 -4.62
C SER A 217 -7.92 -5.99 -4.67
N PHE A 218 -6.88 -5.38 -4.13
CA PHE A 218 -6.71 -3.94 -4.03
C PHE A 218 -5.33 -3.56 -4.57
N HIS A 219 -5.30 -2.79 -5.66
CA HIS A 219 -4.07 -2.34 -6.30
C HIS A 219 -3.91 -0.85 -6.08
N LEU A 220 -2.80 -0.41 -5.49
CA LEU A 220 -2.53 1.01 -5.31
C LEU A 220 -2.44 1.69 -6.67
N ILE A 221 -3.25 2.71 -6.89
CA ILE A 221 -3.19 3.55 -8.09
C ILE A 221 -2.17 4.64 -7.83
N ASP A 222 -1.09 4.62 -8.61
CA ASP A 222 -0.11 5.72 -8.65
C ASP A 222 -0.58 6.78 -9.65
N PRO A 223 -1.10 7.94 -9.20
CA PRO A 223 -1.65 8.95 -10.10
C PRO A 223 -0.60 9.57 -11.03
N GLU A 224 0.66 9.60 -10.62
CA GLU A 224 1.74 10.28 -11.36
C GLU A 224 2.73 9.27 -11.99
N CYS A 225 2.50 7.96 -11.82
CA CYS A 225 3.43 6.88 -12.18
C CYS A 225 4.89 7.12 -11.71
N SER A 226 5.07 8.01 -10.73
CA SER A 226 6.37 8.58 -10.37
C SER A 226 7.05 7.79 -9.25
N MET A 227 6.29 6.97 -8.53
CA MET A 227 6.79 6.27 -7.35
C MET A 227 7.46 4.95 -7.73
N GLY A 228 7.17 4.41 -8.92
CA GLY A 228 7.63 3.08 -9.34
C GLY A 228 7.29 1.98 -8.33
N GLN A 229 6.32 2.26 -7.43
CA GLN A 229 5.92 1.43 -6.31
C GLN A 229 4.64 0.70 -6.69
N GLN A 230 4.76 -0.58 -6.94
CA GLN A 230 3.61 -1.46 -7.12
C GLN A 230 3.25 -2.08 -5.77
N LEU A 231 2.12 -1.68 -5.21
CA LEU A 231 1.54 -2.29 -4.01
C LEU A 231 0.23 -2.99 -4.38
N SER A 232 0.09 -4.25 -4.00
CA SER A 232 -1.14 -5.02 -4.20
C SER A 232 -1.46 -5.89 -2.99
N ILE A 233 -2.73 -5.92 -2.61
CA ILE A 233 -3.24 -6.68 -1.47
C ILE A 233 -4.35 -7.60 -1.97
N PHE A 234 -4.21 -8.90 -1.73
CA PHE A 234 -5.14 -9.94 -2.18
C PHE A 234 -5.80 -10.57 -0.97
N LEU A 235 -7.12 -10.69 -0.99
CA LEU A 235 -7.91 -11.42 0.01
C LEU A 235 -8.49 -12.64 -0.70
N LEU A 236 -8.21 -13.82 -0.14
CA LEU A 236 -8.58 -15.11 -0.72
C LEU A 236 -9.17 -16.00 0.37
N ARG A 237 -10.33 -16.58 0.10
CA ARG A 237 -10.93 -17.61 0.93
C ARG A 237 -10.88 -18.94 0.16
N SER A 238 -10.16 -19.92 0.70
CA SER A 238 -10.15 -21.28 0.15
C SER A 238 -11.31 -22.07 0.73
N ARG A 239 -12.19 -22.59 -0.14
CA ARG A 239 -13.17 -23.61 0.24
C ARG A 239 -12.48 -24.97 0.15
N SER A 240 -12.55 -25.78 1.21
CA SER A 240 -12.17 -27.20 1.11
C SER A 240 -13.18 -27.89 0.19
N SER A 241 -12.70 -28.38 -0.96
CA SER A 241 -13.46 -29.20 -1.90
C SER A 241 -13.54 -30.65 -1.45
#